data_AF-A0A960XJA4-F1
#
_entry.id   AF-A0A960XJA4-F1
#
_cell.length_a   1.000
_cell.length_b   1.000
_cell.length_c   1.000
_cell.angle_alpha   90.00
_cell.angle_beta   90.00
_cell.angle_gamma   90.00
#
_symmetry.space_group_name_H-M   'P 1'
#
loop_
_entity.id
_entity.type
_entity.pdbx_description
1 polymer ?
#
loop_
_entity_poly.entity_id
_entity_poly.type
_entity_poly.pdbx_seq_one_letter_code
_entity_poly.pdbx_strand_id
1 'polypeptide(L)'
;MLKKIISGGQTGADRAALDAALITGFPCGGFCPGKRQAEDGPIDLKYPLIEIKGGYPERTEKNVLSSDGTLIVFRTELKGGTLLTYELCRSHGKPHQLVDMITFSATEAARLLWDFLENNKIAIL
;
A
#
# COMPACT_ATOMS: atom_id res chain seq x y z
N MET A 1 0.47 15.10 -9.03
CA MET A 1 0.49 15.49 -7.60
C MET A 1 -0.38 14.54 -6.80
N LEU A 2 0.24 13.89 -5.81
CA LEU A 2 -0.39 12.93 -4.91
C LEU A 2 -1.50 13.59 -4.08
N LYS A 3 -2.62 12.91 -3.92
CA LYS A 3 -3.83 13.39 -3.22
C LYS A 3 -4.24 12.49 -2.06
N LYS A 4 -3.93 11.19 -2.12
CA LYS A 4 -4.33 10.23 -1.09
C LYS A 4 -3.37 9.03 -1.06
N ILE A 5 -3.16 8.49 0.14
CA ILE A 5 -2.48 7.20 0.36
C ILE A 5 -3.53 6.16 0.77
N ILE A 6 -3.52 4.98 0.15
CA ILE A 6 -4.36 3.85 0.57
C ILE A 6 -3.52 2.61 0.94
N SER A 7 -3.99 1.85 1.92
CA SER A 7 -3.40 0.54 2.27
C SER A 7 -4.46 -0.40 2.82
N GLY A 8 -4.12 -1.67 3.01
CA GLY A 8 -5.04 -2.64 3.59
C GLY A 8 -5.00 -2.78 5.10
N GLY A 9 -4.20 -1.95 5.78
CA GLY A 9 -4.12 -1.90 7.24
C GLY A 9 -3.43 -3.08 7.93
N GLN A 10 -2.77 -3.98 7.18
CA GLN A 10 -1.93 -5.03 7.78
C GLN A 10 -0.79 -4.40 8.61
N THR A 11 -0.23 -5.16 9.54
CA THR A 11 1.05 -4.84 10.18
C THR A 11 2.17 -4.54 9.18
N GLY A 12 3.21 -3.84 9.64
CA GLY A 12 4.34 -3.48 8.80
C GLY A 12 4.02 -2.34 7.84
N ALA A 13 4.25 -2.54 6.55
CA ALA A 13 4.21 -1.48 5.53
C ALA A 13 2.85 -0.78 5.43
N ASP A 14 1.76 -1.54 5.47
CA ASP A 14 0.39 -1.02 5.35
C ASP A 14 0.08 -0.01 6.47
N ARG A 15 0.36 -0.36 7.73
CA ARG A 15 0.18 0.53 8.88
C ARG A 15 1.19 1.68 8.91
N ALA A 16 2.45 1.45 8.52
CA ALA A 16 3.44 2.51 8.43
C ALA A 16 3.01 3.61 7.44
N ALA A 17 2.43 3.24 6.30
CA ALA A 17 1.89 4.20 5.32
C ALA A 17 0.73 5.02 5.91
N LEU A 18 -0.20 4.36 6.61
CA LEU A 18 -1.33 5.04 7.25
C LEU A 18 -0.88 5.93 8.41
N ASP A 19 0.04 5.47 9.25
CA ASP A 19 0.58 6.26 10.35
C ASP A 19 1.30 7.50 9.84
N ALA A 20 2.14 7.38 8.80
CA ALA A 20 2.81 8.53 8.18
C ALA A 20 1.81 9.56 7.63
N ALA A 21 0.74 9.10 6.99
CA ALA A 21 -0.31 9.98 6.49
C ALA A 21 -1.08 10.66 7.62
N LEU A 22 -1.47 9.92 8.66
CA LEU A 22 -2.19 10.47 9.82
C LEU A 22 -1.34 11.49 10.59
N ILE A 23 -0.06 11.20 10.83
CA ILE A 23 0.88 12.11 11.53
C ILE A 23 1.01 13.44 10.78
N THR A 24 0.99 13.41 9.45
CA THR A 24 1.14 14.61 8.61
C THR A 24 -0.18 15.28 8.25
N GLY A 25 -1.33 14.72 8.68
CA GLY A 25 -2.66 15.18 8.27
C GLY A 25 -2.95 14.95 6.78
N PHE A 26 -2.18 14.09 6.11
CA PHE A 26 -2.38 13.76 4.70
C PHE A 26 -3.56 12.80 4.51
N PRO A 27 -4.42 12.99 3.48
CA PRO A 27 -5.56 12.10 3.26
C PRO A 27 -5.13 10.64 3.10
N CYS A 28 -5.74 9.74 3.88
CA CYS A 28 -5.50 8.31 3.75
C CYS A 28 -6.77 7.45 3.88
N GLY A 29 -6.64 6.15 3.64
CA GLY A 29 -7.69 5.16 3.84
C GLY A 29 -7.35 3.85 3.16
N GLY A 30 -8.36 3.19 2.58
CA GLY A 30 -8.18 1.93 1.86
C GLY A 30 -9.21 0.89 2.28
N PHE A 31 -8.98 -0.35 1.85
CA PHE A 31 -9.90 -1.47 2.05
C PHE A 31 -9.26 -2.54 2.90
N CYS A 32 -9.97 -2.99 3.95
CA CYS A 32 -9.50 -4.03 4.87
C CYS A 32 -10.46 -5.22 4.92
N PRO A 33 -10.01 -6.39 5.39
CA PRO A 33 -10.90 -7.54 5.58
C PRO A 33 -12.04 -7.23 6.56
N GLY A 34 -13.13 -7.98 6.46
CA GLY A 34 -14.23 -7.91 7.43
C GLY A 34 -13.77 -8.14 8.87
N LYS A 35 -14.42 -7.48 9.83
CA LYS A 35 -14.01 -7.37 11.24
C LYS A 35 -12.61 -6.77 11.42
N ARG A 36 -12.12 -6.06 10.39
CA ARG A 36 -10.81 -5.39 10.39
C ARG A 36 -9.66 -6.33 10.74
N GLN A 37 -9.65 -7.55 10.22
CA GLN A 37 -8.62 -8.54 10.58
C GLN A 37 -7.22 -8.13 10.11
N ALA A 38 -6.24 -8.24 11.01
CA ALA A 38 -4.80 -8.20 10.73
C ALA A 38 -4.09 -9.31 11.54
N GLU A 39 -2.79 -9.55 11.28
CA GLU A 39 -2.05 -10.64 11.91
C GLU A 39 -1.82 -10.46 13.42
N ASP A 40 -1.80 -9.20 13.90
CA ASP A 40 -1.59 -8.84 15.29
C ASP A 40 -2.89 -8.47 16.03
N GLY A 41 -4.04 -8.76 15.42
CA GLY A 41 -5.36 -8.47 15.96
C GLY A 41 -6.17 -7.52 15.07
N PRO A 42 -7.33 -7.04 15.54
CA PRO A 42 -8.15 -6.10 14.78
C PRO A 42 -7.43 -4.77 14.52
N ILE A 43 -7.51 -4.28 13.29
CA ILE A 43 -6.94 -2.99 12.88
C ILE A 43 -7.65 -1.87 13.64
N ASP A 44 -6.87 -1.00 14.27
CA ASP A 44 -7.34 0.13 15.08
C ASP A 44 -8.34 1.03 14.32
N LEU A 45 -9.36 1.52 15.02
CA LEU A 45 -10.40 2.40 14.48
C LEU A 45 -9.87 3.78 14.07
N LYS A 46 -8.68 4.18 14.53
CA LYS A 46 -8.03 5.42 14.07
C LYS A 46 -7.77 5.44 12.57
N TYR A 47 -7.65 4.27 11.93
CA TYR A 47 -7.38 4.16 10.51
C TYR A 47 -8.69 4.24 9.69
N PRO A 48 -8.83 5.20 8.75
CA PRO A 48 -10.06 5.41 7.97
C PRO A 48 -10.23 4.37 6.84
N LEU A 49 -10.35 3.10 7.22
CA LEU A 49 -10.46 1.96 6.31
C LEU A 49 -11.91 1.51 6.16
N ILE A 50 -12.24 1.07 4.95
CA ILE A 50 -13.54 0.50 4.60
C ILE A 50 -13.42 -1.03 4.67
N GLU A 51 -14.27 -1.67 5.46
CA GLU A 51 -14.35 -3.13 5.48
C GLU A 51 -15.02 -3.65 4.22
N ILE A 52 -14.46 -4.74 3.66
CA ILE A 52 -15.08 -5.46 2.55
C ILE A 52 -15.38 -6.90 2.93
N LYS A 53 -16.31 -7.52 2.18
CA LYS A 53 -16.50 -8.97 2.21
C LYS A 53 -15.33 -9.64 1.51
N GLY A 54 -14.85 -10.75 2.07
CA GLY A 54 -13.69 -11.48 1.56
C GLY A 54 -12.54 -11.50 2.55
N GLY A 55 -11.43 -12.10 2.14
CA GLY A 55 -10.21 -12.24 2.93
C GLY A 55 -9.10 -11.31 2.44
N TYR A 56 -7.86 -11.74 2.73
CA TYR A 56 -6.66 -10.98 2.38
C TYR A 56 -6.44 -10.78 0.86
N PRO A 57 -6.75 -11.75 -0.04
CA PRO A 57 -6.60 -11.51 -1.47
C PRO A 57 -7.55 -10.43 -2.01
N GLU A 58 -8.82 -10.48 -1.61
CA GLU A 58 -9.85 -9.56 -2.11
C GLU A 58 -9.57 -8.12 -1.67
N ARG A 59 -9.11 -7.91 -0.43
CA ARG A 59 -8.73 -6.55 0.01
C ARG A 59 -7.48 -6.06 -0.71
N THR A 60 -6.51 -6.94 -0.99
CA THR A 60 -5.28 -6.56 -1.69
C THR A 60 -5.61 -6.12 -3.11
N GLU A 61 -6.38 -6.93 -3.84
CA GLU A 61 -6.83 -6.59 -5.19
C GLU A 61 -7.68 -5.31 -5.20
N LYS A 62 -8.57 -5.15 -4.23
CA LYS A 62 -9.40 -3.94 -4.15
C LYS A 62 -8.56 -2.67 -3.96
N ASN A 63 -7.51 -2.71 -3.14
CA ASN A 63 -6.59 -1.58 -2.99
C ASN A 63 -5.82 -1.32 -4.29
N VAL A 64 -5.26 -2.35 -4.94
CA VAL A 64 -4.56 -2.21 -6.23
C VAL A 64 -5.45 -1.57 -7.30
N LEU A 65 -6.71 -2.00 -7.41
CA LEU A 65 -7.64 -1.45 -8.39
C LEU A 65 -8.07 -0.02 -8.08
N SER A 66 -8.10 0.34 -6.79
CA SER A 66 -8.59 1.65 -6.31
C SER A 66 -7.49 2.72 -6.19
N SER A 67 -6.22 2.38 -6.42
CA SER A 67 -5.12 3.35 -6.55
C SER A 67 -4.76 3.58 -8.02
N ASP A 68 -4.04 4.66 -8.31
CA ASP A 68 -3.47 4.90 -9.64
C ASP A 68 -2.18 4.10 -9.85
N GLY A 69 -1.48 3.76 -8.77
CA GLY A 69 -0.30 2.91 -8.76
C GLY A 69 0.00 2.40 -7.36
N THR A 70 0.99 1.54 -7.20
CA THR A 70 1.30 0.91 -5.90
C THR A 70 2.79 0.94 -5.61
N LEU A 71 3.17 1.46 -4.44
CA LEU A 71 4.51 1.27 -3.89
C LEU A 71 4.56 -0.05 -3.12
N ILE A 72 5.49 -0.93 -3.46
CA ILE A 72 5.68 -2.23 -2.82
C ILE A 72 7.04 -2.23 -2.13
N VAL A 73 7.01 -2.12 -0.81
CA VAL A 73 8.20 -2.16 0.05
C VAL A 73 8.40 -3.58 0.57
N PHE A 74 9.59 -4.13 0.39
CA PHE A 74 9.90 -5.51 0.79
C PHE A 74 11.34 -5.64 1.28
N ARG A 75 11.68 -6.80 1.81
CA ARG A 75 13.02 -7.15 2.24
C ARG A 75 13.49 -8.36 1.45
N THR A 76 14.56 -8.20 0.68
CA THR A 76 15.24 -9.22 -0.14
C THR A 76 14.42 -9.86 -1.27
N GLU A 77 13.24 -10.41 -1.00
CA GLU A 77 12.44 -11.13 -1.99
C GLU A 77 10.94 -10.89 -1.78
N LEU A 78 10.18 -10.96 -2.87
CA LEU A 78 8.72 -10.86 -2.84
C LEU A 78 8.14 -12.21 -2.43
N LYS A 79 7.43 -12.24 -1.29
CA LYS A 79 6.78 -13.43 -0.75
C LYS A 79 5.39 -13.13 -0.22
N GLY A 80 4.55 -14.16 -0.14
CA GLY A 80 3.22 -14.08 0.46
C GLY A 80 2.37 -12.95 -0.12
N GLY A 81 1.76 -12.15 0.76
CA GLY A 81 0.91 -11.03 0.35
C GLY A 81 1.60 -9.99 -0.52
N THR A 82 2.91 -9.77 -0.34
CA THR A 82 3.68 -8.83 -1.16
C THR A 82 3.85 -9.32 -2.61
N LEU A 83 4.11 -10.62 -2.79
CA LEU A 83 4.17 -11.23 -4.12
C LEU A 83 2.81 -11.15 -4.82
N LEU A 84 1.73 -11.44 -4.08
CA LEU A 84 0.37 -11.30 -4.58
C LEU A 84 0.07 -9.86 -5.04
N THR A 85 0.45 -8.84 -4.28
CA THR A 85 0.29 -7.43 -4.69
C THR A 85 0.99 -7.15 -6.02
N TYR A 86 2.25 -7.60 -6.16
CA TYR A 86 3.02 -7.43 -7.39
C TYR A 86 2.35 -8.11 -8.59
N GLU A 87 1.89 -9.36 -8.42
CA GLU A 87 1.20 -10.11 -9.46
C GLU A 87 -0.11 -9.42 -9.88
N LEU A 88 -0.89 -8.92 -8.91
CA LEU A 88 -2.13 -8.18 -9.17
C LEU A 88 -1.86 -6.86 -9.89
N CYS A 89 -0.82 -6.11 -9.51
CA CYS A 89 -0.44 -4.91 -10.25
C CYS A 89 -0.13 -5.24 -11.71
N ARG A 90 0.61 -6.32 -11.96
CA ARG A 90 0.95 -6.76 -13.31
C ARG A 90 -0.27 -7.24 -14.09
N SER A 91 -1.14 -8.05 -13.50
CA SER A 91 -2.33 -8.59 -14.18
C SER A 91 -3.32 -7.50 -14.57
N HIS A 92 -3.45 -6.45 -13.74
CA HIS A 92 -4.36 -5.34 -13.97
C HIS A 92 -3.73 -4.17 -14.72
N GLY A 93 -2.47 -4.28 -15.16
CA GLY A 93 -1.75 -3.22 -15.86
C GLY A 93 -1.58 -1.95 -15.01
N LYS A 94 -1.55 -2.08 -13.68
CA LYS A 94 -1.36 -0.97 -12.74
C LYS A 94 0.14 -0.67 -12.57
N PRO A 95 0.55 0.62 -12.71
CA PRO A 95 1.90 1.04 -12.36
C PRO A 95 2.28 0.62 -10.94
N HIS A 96 3.50 0.13 -10.76
CA HIS A 96 4.00 -0.22 -9.44
C HIS A 96 5.50 0.07 -9.33
N GLN A 97 5.93 0.44 -8.12
CA GLN A 97 7.33 0.68 -7.79
C GLN A 97 7.77 -0.32 -6.72
N LEU A 98 8.82 -1.07 -7.03
CA LEU A 98 9.46 -1.99 -6.08
C LEU A 98 10.55 -1.25 -5.30
N VAL A 99 10.57 -1.40 -3.98
CA VAL A 99 11.64 -0.88 -3.10
C VAL A 99 12.09 -2.00 -2.15
N ASP A 100 13.30 -2.50 -2.37
CA ASP A 100 13.96 -3.40 -1.42
C ASP A 100 14.66 -2.57 -0.33
N MET A 101 14.25 -2.78 0.92
CA MET A 101 14.79 -2.11 2.10
C MET A 101 16.27 -2.45 2.37
N ILE A 102 16.82 -3.50 1.76
CA ILE A 102 18.24 -3.83 1.86
C ILE A 102 19.08 -3.10 0.82
N THR A 103 18.51 -2.91 -0.38
CA THR A 103 19.23 -2.33 -1.52
C THR A 103 19.23 -0.81 -1.48
N PHE A 104 18.13 -0.19 -1.03
CA PHE A 104 17.98 1.27 -1.05
C PHE A 104 17.98 1.85 0.36
N SER A 105 18.73 2.94 0.53
CA SER A 105 18.53 3.84 1.68
C SER A 105 17.17 4.53 1.59
N ALA A 106 16.68 5.06 2.72
CA ALA A 106 15.42 5.80 2.74
C ALA A 106 15.41 7.00 1.77
N THR A 107 16.55 7.69 1.64
CA THR A 107 16.68 8.84 0.72
C THR A 107 16.61 8.41 -0.74
N GLU A 108 17.24 7.29 -1.11
CA GLU A 108 17.17 6.75 -2.47
C GLU A 108 15.77 6.24 -2.80
N ALA A 109 15.15 5.51 -1.87
CA ALA A 109 13.76 5.07 -1.99
C ALA A 109 12.79 6.25 -2.16
N ALA A 110 12.99 7.34 -1.43
CA ALA A 110 12.18 8.55 -1.56
C ALA A 110 12.32 9.20 -2.95
N ARG A 111 13.53 9.23 -3.52
CA ARG A 111 13.75 9.72 -4.90
C ARG A 111 13.07 8.84 -5.93
N LEU A 112 13.24 7.51 -5.81
CA LEU A 112 12.55 6.55 -6.69
C LEU A 112 11.04 6.69 -6.63
N LEU A 113 10.48 6.87 -5.43
CA LEU A 113 9.05 7.11 -5.26
C LEU A 113 8.64 8.43 -5.92
N TRP A 114 9.40 9.51 -5.74
CA TRP A 114 9.10 10.80 -6.35
C TRP A 114 9.04 10.70 -7.87
N ASP A 115 10.05 10.08 -8.49
CA ASP A 115 10.10 9.88 -9.94
C ASP A 115 8.94 9.00 -10.42
N PHE A 116 8.62 7.94 -9.68
CA PHE A 116 7.49 7.07 -9.98
C PHE A 116 6.15 7.83 -9.96
N LEU A 117 5.92 8.66 -8.94
CA LEU A 117 4.69 9.45 -8.79
C LEU A 117 4.50 10.42 -9.96
N GLU A 118 5.56 11.14 -10.34
CA GLU A 118 5.51 12.14 -11.41
C GLU A 118 5.36 11.48 -12.79
N ASN A 119 6.18 10.47 -13.09
CA ASN A 119 6.18 9.81 -14.41
C ASN A 119 4.85 9.10 -14.71
N ASN A 120 4.18 8.57 -13.68
CA ASN A 120 2.92 7.85 -13.83
C ASN A 120 1.69 8.72 -13.48
N LYS A 121 1.90 10.00 -13.10
CA LYS A 121 0.83 10.93 -12.70
C LYS A 121 -0.07 10.38 -11.58
N ILE A 122 0.55 9.71 -10.61
CA ILE A 122 -0.17 9.06 -9.50
C ILE A 122 -0.83 10.12 -8.62
N ALA A 123 -2.16 10.03 -8.46
CA ALA A 123 -2.92 10.86 -7.53
C ALA A 123 -3.37 10.07 -6.29
N ILE A 124 -3.64 8.77 -6.44
CA ILE A 124 -3.89 7.85 -5.33
C ILE A 124 -2.77 6.79 -5.35
N LEU A 125 -1.95 6.76 -4.32
CA LEU A 125 -0.91 5.75 -4.12
C LEU A 125 -1.41 4.65 -3.20
#